data_AF-A0A2A6RDU3-F1
#
_entry.id   AF-A0A2A6RDU3-F1
#
_cell.length_a   1.000
_cell.length_b   1.000
_cell.length_c   1.000
_cell.angle_alpha   90.00
_cell.angle_beta   90.00
_cell.angle_gamma   90.00
#
_symmetry.space_group_name_H-M   'P 1'
#
loop_
_entity.id
_entity.type
_entity.pdbx_description
1 polymer ?
#
loop_
_entity_poly.entity_id
_entity_poly.type
_entity_poly.pdbx_seq_one_letter_code
_entity_poly.pdbx_strand_id
1 'polypeptide(L)'
;MYTREEWHAQLERQLSQRTTRIARNQGITQCYARWYLQEPWLFKWAGMAAFASAQVGIALAAAEVLDAPHGLVRPLAEQQPTEGSVVQFGMAAYGQALNLLFTVPLLLHDATARPLLLNDLELIREANNAIFADVGWAHLAYLNGGLKAVEAAIGSDQQAILEAFRMLDEGAHLMCDPANHEQATALIRRAATTMLHREQMVILPPFMDRMSNQGKLLASFGSWLDFEGTPALIGQPSFNGYFGPLALVSGQRSVCNAEDRWSWIEHDLLPRWATLDSNYSERSVIHRRLVALANAQPNLVQMVASMIHRLYPTLALRTPAR
;
A
#
# COMPACT_ATOMS: atom_id res chain seq x y z
N MET A 1 -11.00 1.46 30.57
CA MET A 1 -10.50 0.99 29.26
C MET A 1 -10.59 2.14 28.30
N TYR A 2 -9.62 2.30 27.39
CA TYR A 2 -9.63 3.40 26.43
C TYR A 2 -10.79 3.28 25.44
N THR A 3 -11.40 4.41 25.05
CA THR A 3 -12.39 4.47 23.96
C THR A 3 -11.70 4.34 22.60
N ARG A 4 -12.50 4.12 21.54
CA ARG A 4 -12.00 4.12 20.16
C ARG A 4 -11.28 5.42 19.79
N GLU A 5 -11.83 6.56 20.19
CA GLU A 5 -11.26 7.88 19.94
C GLU A 5 -9.91 8.05 20.64
N GLU A 6 -9.76 7.50 21.85
CA GLU A 6 -8.49 7.52 22.58
C GLU A 6 -7.43 6.63 21.92
N TRP A 7 -7.81 5.44 21.43
CA TRP A 7 -6.93 4.58 20.62
C TRP A 7 -6.54 5.25 19.30
N HIS A 8 -7.47 5.93 18.64
CA HIS A 8 -7.16 6.74 17.47
C HIS A 8 -6.18 7.87 17.78
N ALA A 9 -6.40 8.60 18.86
CA ALA A 9 -5.50 9.67 19.28
C ALA A 9 -4.10 9.15 19.61
N GLN A 10 -3.97 7.91 20.12
CA GLN A 10 -2.69 7.25 20.29
C GLN A 10 -1.99 6.97 18.96
N LEU A 11 -2.71 6.45 17.96
CA LEU A 11 -2.14 6.21 16.63
C LEU A 11 -1.76 7.50 15.92
N GLU A 12 -2.63 8.52 15.95
CA GLU A 12 -2.37 9.81 15.29
C GLU A 12 -1.14 10.51 15.89
N ARG A 13 -0.81 10.29 17.17
CA ARG A 13 0.44 10.78 17.78
C ARG A 13 1.70 10.14 17.20
N GLN A 14 1.60 8.93 16.63
CA GLN A 14 2.71 8.24 15.99
C GLN A 14 2.85 8.59 14.51
N LEU A 15 1.81 9.16 13.90
CA LEU A 15 1.79 9.53 12.50
C LEU A 15 2.19 10.98 12.28
N SER A 16 2.82 11.25 11.13
CA SER A 16 3.01 12.62 10.68
C SER A 16 1.65 13.29 10.36
N GLN A 17 1.63 14.62 10.38
CA GLN A 17 0.43 15.40 10.07
C GLN A 17 -0.17 15.00 8.71
N ARG A 18 -1.50 15.11 8.59
CA ARG A 18 -2.24 14.73 7.36
C ARG A 18 -1.81 15.49 6.10
N THR A 19 -1.22 16.66 6.26
CA THR A 19 -0.70 17.51 5.19
C THR A 19 0.57 16.98 4.54
N THR A 20 1.40 16.23 5.28
CA THR A 20 2.61 15.59 4.73
C THR A 20 2.27 14.23 4.12
N ARG A 21 1.83 14.22 2.84
CA ARG A 21 1.27 13.05 2.16
C ARG A 21 2.15 11.80 2.25
N ILE A 22 3.42 11.91 1.81
CA ILE A 22 4.36 10.79 1.82
C ILE A 22 4.72 10.37 3.25
N ALA A 23 5.08 11.31 4.12
CA ALA A 23 5.52 11.01 5.48
C ALA A 23 4.42 10.31 6.29
N ARG A 24 3.16 10.74 6.12
CA ARG A 24 2.02 10.07 6.76
C ARG A 24 1.82 8.65 6.23
N ASN A 25 1.83 8.48 4.91
CA ASN A 25 1.69 7.14 4.31
C ASN A 25 2.82 6.21 4.78
N GLN A 26 4.06 6.71 4.86
CA GLN A 26 5.19 5.97 5.42
C GLN A 26 4.96 5.58 6.88
N GLY A 27 4.42 6.48 7.71
CA GLY A 27 4.03 6.16 9.09
C GLY A 27 3.01 5.03 9.17
N ILE A 28 1.97 5.07 8.33
CA ILE A 28 0.95 4.01 8.25
C ILE A 28 1.58 2.67 7.83
N THR A 29 2.40 2.68 6.78
CA THR A 29 3.13 1.50 6.32
C THR A 29 4.03 0.91 7.41
N GLN A 30 4.71 1.76 8.19
CA GLN A 30 5.54 1.32 9.32
C GLN A 30 4.70 0.67 10.42
N CYS A 31 3.54 1.23 10.76
CA CYS A 31 2.64 0.64 11.76
C CYS A 31 2.24 -0.78 11.36
N TYR A 32 1.74 -0.96 10.13
CA TYR A 32 1.37 -2.27 9.61
C TYR A 32 2.54 -3.27 9.63
N ALA A 33 3.70 -2.85 9.13
CA ALA A 33 4.87 -3.71 9.10
C ALA A 33 5.34 -4.10 10.50
N ARG A 34 5.33 -3.18 11.46
CA ARG A 34 5.70 -3.45 12.86
C ARG A 34 4.72 -4.40 13.53
N TRP A 35 3.42 -4.23 13.34
CA TRP A 35 2.43 -5.15 13.91
C TRP A 35 2.63 -6.57 13.39
N TYR A 36 2.83 -6.74 12.08
CA TYR A 36 3.15 -8.06 11.55
C TYR A 36 4.45 -8.61 12.12
N LEU A 37 5.53 -7.82 12.19
CA LEU A 37 6.82 -8.28 12.69
C LEU A 37 6.81 -8.64 14.18
N GLN A 38 5.89 -8.09 14.98
CA GLN A 38 5.73 -8.44 16.39
C GLN A 38 5.19 -9.86 16.55
N GLU A 39 4.10 -10.21 15.85
CA GLU A 39 3.53 -11.56 15.87
C GLU A 39 3.17 -12.01 14.43
N PRO A 40 4.17 -12.47 13.64
CA PRO A 40 3.98 -12.80 12.22
C PRO A 40 2.96 -13.90 11.99
N TRP A 41 2.81 -14.81 12.96
CA TRP A 41 1.84 -15.90 12.92
C TRP A 41 0.40 -15.42 13.17
N LEU A 42 0.20 -14.21 13.71
CA LEU A 42 -1.10 -13.69 14.12
C LEU A 42 -1.59 -12.55 13.22
N PHE A 43 -0.79 -11.51 12.99
CA PHE A 43 -1.23 -10.28 12.34
C PHE A 43 -1.16 -10.33 10.80
N LYS A 44 -1.72 -11.39 10.19
CA LYS A 44 -1.64 -11.65 8.74
C LYS A 44 -2.16 -10.51 7.87
N TRP A 45 -3.28 -9.88 8.28
CA TRP A 45 -3.84 -8.73 7.58
C TRP A 45 -2.87 -7.53 7.56
N ALA A 46 -2.23 -7.23 8.69
CA ALA A 46 -1.27 -6.12 8.79
C ALA A 46 -0.07 -6.33 7.84
N GLY A 47 0.38 -7.57 7.66
CA GLY A 47 1.42 -7.91 6.70
C GLY A 47 1.03 -7.51 5.27
N MET A 48 -0.14 -7.93 4.80
CA MET A 48 -0.66 -7.56 3.47
C MET A 48 -0.86 -6.06 3.34
N ALA A 49 -1.45 -5.42 4.35
CA ALA A 49 -1.70 -3.98 4.39
C ALA A 49 -0.41 -3.15 4.32
N ALA A 50 0.70 -3.65 4.88
CA ALA A 50 2.01 -2.99 4.76
C ALA A 50 2.48 -2.89 3.29
N PHE A 51 2.35 -3.98 2.52
CA PHE A 51 2.72 -3.98 1.11
C PHE A 51 1.77 -3.12 0.26
N ALA A 52 0.46 -3.20 0.51
CA ALA A 52 -0.52 -2.36 -0.18
C ALA A 52 -0.29 -0.86 0.11
N SER A 53 -0.04 -0.49 1.36
CA SER A 53 0.28 0.89 1.75
C SER A 53 1.63 1.35 1.18
N ALA A 54 2.61 0.46 1.03
CA ALA A 54 3.87 0.77 0.34
C ALA A 54 3.65 1.10 -1.15
N GLN A 55 2.76 0.36 -1.82
CA GLN A 55 2.35 0.61 -3.20
C GLN A 55 1.66 1.98 -3.35
N VAL A 56 0.79 2.35 -2.41
CA VAL A 56 0.22 3.71 -2.34
C VAL A 56 1.33 4.76 -2.22
N GLY A 57 2.36 4.49 -1.42
CA GLY A 57 3.52 5.38 -1.27
C GLY A 57 4.29 5.61 -2.57
N ILE A 58 4.31 4.66 -3.50
CA ILE A 58 4.90 4.83 -4.84
C ILE A 58 4.03 5.77 -5.67
N ALA A 59 2.71 5.59 -5.64
CA ALA A 59 1.76 6.45 -6.36
C ALA A 59 1.83 7.91 -5.87
N LEU A 60 1.98 8.13 -4.55
CA LEU A 60 2.15 9.46 -3.98
C LEU A 60 3.49 10.11 -4.38
N ALA A 61 4.57 9.35 -4.43
CA ALA A 61 5.87 9.85 -4.91
C ALA A 61 5.79 10.26 -6.39
N ALA A 62 5.09 9.48 -7.22
CA ALA A 62 4.81 9.87 -8.60
C ALA A 62 3.98 11.16 -8.68
N ALA A 63 2.98 11.33 -7.80
CA ALA A 63 2.19 12.56 -7.72
C ALA A 63 3.06 13.79 -7.43
N GLU A 64 4.01 13.70 -6.49
CA GLU A 64 4.92 14.81 -6.18
C GLU A 64 5.83 15.18 -7.35
N VAL A 65 6.35 14.18 -8.08
CA VAL A 65 7.12 14.42 -9.30
C VAL A 65 6.25 15.09 -10.37
N LEU A 66 5.00 14.65 -10.51
CA LEU A 66 4.05 15.26 -11.42
C LEU A 66 3.67 16.68 -11.02
N ASP A 67 3.69 17.04 -9.74
CA ASP A 67 3.36 18.39 -9.25
C ASP A 67 4.55 19.38 -9.40
N ALA A 68 5.78 18.87 -9.51
CA ALA A 68 6.98 19.70 -9.70
C ALA A 68 6.94 20.49 -11.03
N PRO A 69 7.31 21.78 -11.04
CA PRO A 69 7.29 22.60 -12.25
C PRO A 69 8.28 22.10 -13.32
N HIS A 70 7.82 22.05 -14.58
CA HIS A 70 8.51 21.46 -15.75
C HIS A 70 9.91 22.03 -16.10
N GLY A 71 10.36 23.11 -15.45
CA GLY A 71 11.64 23.77 -15.75
C GLY A 71 12.90 22.99 -15.37
N LEU A 72 12.78 21.86 -14.65
CA LEU A 72 13.91 21.19 -14.00
C LEU A 72 14.08 19.69 -14.32
N VAL A 73 13.23 19.10 -15.16
CA VAL A 73 13.41 17.69 -15.64
C VAL A 73 14.41 17.61 -16.80
N ARG A 74 14.73 18.75 -17.43
CA ARG A 74 15.61 18.85 -18.59
C ARG A 74 17.12 18.61 -18.33
N PRO A 75 17.74 18.92 -17.17
CA PRO A 75 19.19 18.76 -17.03
C PRO A 75 19.63 17.30 -16.75
N LEU A 76 18.72 16.38 -16.45
CA LEU A 76 19.08 14.97 -16.22
C LEU A 76 19.16 14.15 -17.53
N ALA A 77 18.49 14.60 -18.59
CA ALA A 77 18.50 13.92 -19.89
C ALA A 77 19.69 14.33 -20.79
N GLU A 78 20.42 15.40 -20.43
CA GLU A 78 21.54 15.94 -21.22
C GLU A 78 22.93 15.60 -20.63
N GLN A 79 23.01 14.87 -19.51
CA GLN A 79 24.29 14.36 -19.01
C GLN A 79 24.67 13.06 -19.75
N GLN A 80 25.71 13.15 -20.58
CA GLN A 80 26.29 12.01 -21.29
C GLN A 80 26.66 10.87 -20.32
N PRO A 81 26.41 9.61 -20.70
CA PRO A 81 26.69 8.47 -19.84
C PRO A 81 28.19 8.26 -19.73
N THR A 82 28.75 8.45 -18.53
CA THR A 82 30.06 7.88 -18.19
C THR A 82 29.92 6.39 -17.93
N GLU A 83 30.70 5.60 -18.67
CA GLU A 83 30.70 4.14 -18.66
C GLU A 83 30.93 3.56 -17.25
N GLY A 84 30.18 2.50 -16.92
CA GLY A 84 30.68 1.47 -16.00
C GLY A 84 29.76 0.97 -14.87
N SER A 85 28.78 1.73 -14.37
CA SER A 85 27.97 1.24 -13.22
C SER A 85 26.48 1.55 -13.23
N VAL A 86 26.03 2.53 -14.04
CA VAL A 86 24.65 3.03 -13.98
C VAL A 86 23.70 2.28 -14.94
N VAL A 87 24.21 1.69 -16.02
CA VAL A 87 23.39 1.04 -17.06
C VAL A 87 22.77 -0.28 -16.59
N GLN A 88 23.41 -0.99 -15.66
CA GLN A 88 22.87 -2.22 -15.07
C GLN A 88 21.90 -1.93 -13.89
N PHE A 89 22.13 -0.82 -13.18
CA PHE A 89 21.27 -0.33 -12.10
C PHE A 89 19.99 0.33 -12.63
N GLY A 90 20.05 0.91 -13.83
CA GLY A 90 18.92 1.52 -14.53
C GLY A 90 17.88 0.51 -15.01
N MET A 91 18.29 -0.64 -15.59
CA MET A 91 17.38 -1.57 -16.28
C MET A 91 16.35 -2.28 -15.38
N ALA A 92 16.68 -2.55 -14.11
CA ALA A 92 15.74 -3.16 -13.16
C ALA A 92 14.70 -2.14 -12.64
N ALA A 93 15.11 -0.88 -12.45
CA ALA A 93 14.21 0.24 -12.17
C ALA A 93 13.38 0.64 -13.41
N TYR A 94 13.94 0.43 -14.60
CA TYR A 94 13.32 0.69 -15.90
C TYR A 94 12.04 -0.15 -16.03
N GLY A 95 12.06 -1.46 -15.75
CA GLY A 95 10.88 -2.31 -15.91
C GLY A 95 9.67 -1.93 -15.04
N GLN A 96 9.90 -1.50 -13.80
CA GLN A 96 8.83 -1.16 -12.84
C GLN A 96 8.33 0.28 -12.99
N ALA A 97 9.21 1.22 -13.33
CA ALA A 97 8.84 2.61 -13.55
C ALA A 97 8.20 2.81 -14.93
N LEU A 98 8.66 2.10 -15.98
CA LEU A 98 8.21 2.28 -17.36
C LEU A 98 6.77 1.87 -17.64
N ASN A 99 6.16 0.96 -16.88
CA ASN A 99 4.74 0.67 -17.07
C ASN A 99 3.82 1.80 -16.56
N LEU A 100 4.28 2.62 -15.62
CA LEU A 100 3.66 3.90 -15.30
C LEU A 100 4.14 5.00 -16.26
N LEU A 101 5.43 5.02 -16.60
CA LEU A 101 6.07 6.04 -17.43
C LEU A 101 5.85 5.93 -18.94
N PHE A 102 5.17 4.91 -19.49
CA PHE A 102 4.77 4.89 -20.91
C PHE A 102 3.27 5.08 -21.13
N THR A 103 2.41 4.84 -20.13
CA THR A 103 0.99 5.23 -20.20
C THR A 103 0.79 6.71 -19.90
N VAL A 104 1.72 7.31 -19.15
CA VAL A 104 1.64 8.69 -18.67
C VAL A 104 2.09 9.73 -19.72
N PRO A 105 3.16 9.57 -20.54
CA PRO A 105 3.61 10.63 -21.46
C PRO A 105 2.67 10.96 -22.61
N LEU A 106 1.82 10.02 -23.04
CA LEU A 106 0.80 10.30 -24.06
C LEU A 106 -0.40 11.09 -23.50
N LEU A 107 -0.65 11.03 -22.18
CA LEU A 107 -1.68 11.81 -21.49
C LEU A 107 -1.15 13.11 -20.87
N LEU A 108 0.15 13.20 -20.58
CA LEU A 108 0.80 14.40 -20.01
C LEU A 108 1.01 15.55 -20.99
N HIS A 109 0.75 15.36 -22.28
CA HIS A 109 0.73 16.47 -23.24
C HIS A 109 -0.54 17.33 -23.12
N ASP A 110 -1.55 16.89 -22.34
CA ASP A 110 -2.77 17.64 -22.10
C ASP A 110 -2.75 18.28 -20.71
N ALA A 111 -2.71 19.62 -20.67
CA ALA A 111 -2.74 20.41 -19.44
C ALA A 111 -4.01 20.15 -18.59
N THR A 112 -5.05 19.55 -19.19
CA THR A 112 -6.31 19.19 -18.52
C THR A 112 -6.27 17.83 -17.81
N ALA A 113 -5.41 16.91 -18.24
CA ALA A 113 -5.32 15.56 -17.65
C ALA A 113 -4.56 15.54 -16.32
N ARG A 114 -3.58 16.44 -16.15
CA ARG A 114 -2.74 16.50 -14.94
C ARG A 114 -3.54 16.77 -13.65
N PRO A 115 -4.46 17.76 -13.57
CA PRO A 115 -5.28 17.96 -12.39
C PRO A 115 -6.17 16.77 -12.04
N LEU A 116 -6.72 16.06 -13.06
CA LEU A 116 -7.54 14.88 -12.85
C LEU A 116 -6.72 13.74 -12.22
N LEU A 117 -5.52 13.49 -12.73
CA LEU A 117 -4.63 12.47 -12.18
C LEU A 117 -4.19 12.79 -10.74
N LEU A 118 -3.90 14.06 -10.45
CA LEU A 118 -3.56 14.47 -9.08
C LEU A 118 -4.74 14.29 -8.11
N ASN A 119 -5.98 14.57 -8.56
CA ASN A 119 -7.18 14.31 -7.78
C ASN A 119 -7.39 12.80 -7.55
N ASP A 120 -7.18 11.96 -8.56
CA ASP A 120 -7.30 10.50 -8.41
C ASP A 120 -6.25 9.93 -7.44
N LEU A 121 -5.01 10.43 -7.48
CA LEU A 121 -3.95 10.04 -6.54
C LEU A 121 -4.28 10.48 -5.11
N GLU A 122 -4.94 11.62 -4.95
CA GLU A 122 -5.44 12.08 -3.64
C GLU A 122 -6.56 11.17 -3.11
N LEU A 123 -7.45 10.66 -3.98
CA LEU A 123 -8.46 9.65 -3.59
C LEU A 123 -7.80 8.37 -3.07
N ILE A 124 -6.72 7.91 -3.69
CA ILE A 124 -5.96 6.74 -3.23
C ILE A 124 -5.35 7.00 -1.84
N ARG A 125 -4.84 8.23 -1.61
CA ARG A 125 -4.34 8.65 -0.29
C ARG A 125 -5.45 8.64 0.77
N GLU A 126 -6.60 9.23 0.44
CA GLU A 126 -7.77 9.28 1.33
C GLU A 126 -8.25 7.86 1.68
N ALA A 127 -8.31 6.98 0.68
CA ALA A 127 -8.66 5.59 0.86
C ALA A 127 -7.71 4.87 1.83
N ASN A 128 -6.39 4.98 1.67
CA ASN A 128 -5.44 4.35 2.59
C ASN A 128 -5.56 4.88 4.03
N ASN A 129 -5.79 6.19 4.19
CA ASN A 129 -6.06 6.78 5.50
C ASN A 129 -7.36 6.25 6.12
N ALA A 130 -8.41 6.09 5.31
CA ALA A 130 -9.70 5.59 5.77
C ALA A 130 -9.60 4.13 6.22
N ILE A 131 -8.86 3.29 5.49
CA ILE A 131 -8.56 1.91 5.89
C ILE A 131 -7.84 1.89 7.25
N PHE A 132 -6.77 2.66 7.39
CA PHE A 132 -6.02 2.73 8.65
C PHE A 132 -6.91 3.24 9.80
N ALA A 133 -7.79 4.19 9.53
CA ALA A 133 -8.75 4.69 10.50
C ALA A 133 -9.88 3.68 10.82
N ASP A 134 -10.24 2.75 9.94
CA ASP A 134 -11.28 1.77 10.26
C ASP A 134 -10.76 0.69 11.23
N VAL A 135 -9.53 0.21 11.04
CA VAL A 135 -9.04 -1.02 11.72
C VAL A 135 -7.73 -0.85 12.50
N GLY A 136 -6.98 0.22 12.27
CA GLY A 136 -5.68 0.43 12.94
C GLY A 136 -5.82 0.54 14.46
N TRP A 137 -6.85 1.23 14.95
CA TRP A 137 -7.10 1.39 16.38
C TRP A 137 -7.36 0.04 17.06
N ALA A 138 -8.06 -0.88 16.38
CA ALA A 138 -8.39 -2.19 16.91
C ALA A 138 -7.15 -3.09 17.03
N HIS A 139 -6.22 -2.99 16.07
CA HIS A 139 -4.91 -3.65 16.18
C HIS A 139 -4.13 -3.15 17.39
N LEU A 140 -4.08 -1.83 17.59
CA LEU A 140 -3.38 -1.25 18.74
C LEU A 140 -4.06 -1.67 20.07
N ALA A 141 -5.39 -1.63 20.13
CA ALA A 141 -6.13 -2.06 21.31
C ALA A 141 -5.87 -3.54 21.64
N TYR A 142 -5.94 -4.41 20.63
CA TYR A 142 -5.68 -5.84 20.78
C TYR A 142 -4.26 -6.13 21.26
N LEU A 143 -3.25 -5.46 20.68
CA LEU A 143 -1.86 -5.61 21.11
C LEU A 143 -1.63 -5.23 22.58
N ASN A 144 -2.37 -4.27 23.11
CA ASN A 144 -2.15 -3.74 24.47
C ASN A 144 -3.08 -4.35 25.53
N GLY A 145 -4.22 -4.92 25.14
CA GLY A 145 -5.22 -5.41 26.09
C GLY A 145 -6.09 -6.56 25.58
N GLY A 146 -5.70 -7.20 24.48
CA GLY A 146 -6.39 -8.34 23.87
C GLY A 146 -7.80 -8.01 23.38
N LEU A 147 -8.61 -9.05 23.15
CA LEU A 147 -9.98 -8.91 22.69
C LEU A 147 -10.83 -8.02 23.60
N LYS A 148 -10.63 -8.06 24.92
CA LYS A 148 -11.38 -7.23 25.88
C LYS A 148 -11.20 -5.72 25.63
N ALA A 149 -10.00 -5.30 25.22
CA ALA A 149 -9.76 -3.89 24.89
C ALA A 149 -10.45 -3.47 23.59
N VAL A 150 -10.56 -4.39 22.62
CA VAL A 150 -11.31 -4.16 21.37
C VAL A 150 -12.81 -4.07 21.68
N GLU A 151 -13.36 -5.02 22.44
CA GLU A 151 -14.76 -5.07 22.84
C GLU A 151 -15.20 -3.82 23.63
N ALA A 152 -14.34 -3.28 24.48
CA ALA A 152 -14.64 -2.08 25.25
C ALA A 152 -14.63 -0.79 24.42
N ALA A 153 -13.97 -0.79 23.26
CA ALA A 153 -13.84 0.38 22.39
C ALA A 153 -14.77 0.33 21.17
N ILE A 154 -15.26 -0.84 20.76
CA ILE A 154 -15.98 -1.00 19.50
C ILE A 154 -17.42 -0.46 19.57
N GLY A 155 -17.81 0.29 18.53
CA GLY A 155 -19.19 0.72 18.32
C GLY A 155 -20.05 -0.38 17.70
N SER A 156 -21.39 -0.24 17.81
CA SER A 156 -22.35 -1.20 17.24
C SER A 156 -22.29 -1.30 15.71
N ASP A 157 -21.73 -0.30 15.04
CA ASP A 157 -21.59 -0.18 13.59
C ASP A 157 -20.37 -0.96 13.01
N GLN A 158 -19.51 -1.50 13.86
CA GLN A 158 -18.26 -2.17 13.46
C GLN A 158 -18.23 -3.66 13.79
N GLN A 159 -19.39 -4.33 13.82
CA GLN A 159 -19.50 -5.77 14.15
C GLN A 159 -18.59 -6.68 13.32
N ALA A 160 -18.37 -6.38 12.04
CA ALA A 160 -17.46 -7.17 11.20
C ALA A 160 -15.99 -7.10 11.67
N ILE A 161 -15.55 -5.95 12.21
CA ILE A 161 -14.22 -5.83 12.82
C ILE A 161 -14.18 -6.63 14.12
N LEU A 162 -15.22 -6.51 14.96
CA LEU A 162 -15.29 -7.27 16.21
C LEU A 162 -15.20 -8.77 15.96
N GLU A 163 -15.96 -9.27 15.00
CA GLU A 163 -15.97 -10.69 14.63
C GLU A 163 -14.61 -11.16 14.12
N ALA A 164 -13.93 -10.35 13.31
CA ALA A 164 -12.57 -10.65 12.87
C ALA A 164 -11.60 -10.77 14.06
N PHE A 165 -11.67 -9.87 15.04
CA PHE A 165 -10.83 -9.95 16.24
C PHE A 165 -11.22 -11.11 17.17
N ARG A 166 -12.49 -11.51 17.23
CA ARG A 166 -12.91 -12.73 17.94
C ARG A 166 -12.34 -13.99 17.32
N MET A 167 -12.42 -14.12 16.00
CA MET A 167 -11.79 -15.24 15.28
C MET A 167 -10.27 -15.26 15.48
N LEU A 168 -9.63 -14.07 15.51
CA LEU A 168 -8.20 -13.93 15.73
C LEU A 168 -7.80 -14.34 17.16
N ASP A 169 -8.56 -13.93 18.17
CA ASP A 169 -8.35 -14.28 19.59
C ASP A 169 -8.60 -15.77 19.87
N GLU A 170 -9.68 -16.33 19.33
CA GLU A 170 -9.97 -17.77 19.40
C GLU A 170 -8.86 -18.59 18.73
N GLY A 171 -8.43 -18.18 17.53
CA GLY A 171 -7.29 -18.78 16.86
C GLY A 171 -6.01 -18.73 17.70
N ALA A 172 -5.72 -17.59 18.33
CA ALA A 172 -4.58 -17.44 19.23
C ALA A 172 -4.66 -18.37 20.45
N HIS A 173 -5.84 -18.58 21.03
CA HIS A 173 -6.05 -19.52 22.12
C HIS A 173 -5.87 -20.98 21.69
N LEU A 174 -6.37 -21.35 20.51
CA LEU A 174 -6.21 -22.71 19.97
C LEU A 174 -4.75 -23.04 19.63
N MET A 175 -3.89 -22.04 19.36
CA MET A 175 -2.44 -22.25 19.16
C MET A 175 -1.72 -22.77 20.42
N CYS A 176 -2.35 -22.78 21.60
CA CYS A 176 -1.76 -23.35 22.81
C CYS A 176 -1.70 -24.90 22.78
N ASP A 177 -2.47 -25.55 21.91
CA ASP A 177 -2.50 -27.01 21.78
C ASP A 177 -2.09 -27.43 20.35
N PRO A 178 -0.99 -28.20 20.19
CA PRO A 178 -0.56 -28.74 18.91
C PRO A 178 -1.64 -29.47 18.12
N ALA A 179 -2.60 -30.12 18.79
CA ALA A 179 -3.71 -30.81 18.14
C ALA A 179 -4.64 -29.86 17.37
N ASN A 180 -4.68 -28.58 17.76
CA ASN A 180 -5.58 -27.57 17.19
C ASN A 180 -4.88 -26.60 16.24
N HIS A 181 -3.57 -26.74 15.99
CA HIS A 181 -2.80 -25.77 15.20
C HIS A 181 -3.35 -25.52 13.78
N GLU A 182 -3.88 -26.54 13.11
CA GLU A 182 -4.49 -26.38 11.78
C GLU A 182 -5.76 -25.52 11.85
N GLN A 183 -6.65 -25.83 12.79
CA GLN A 183 -7.87 -25.06 13.04
C GLN A 183 -7.55 -23.62 13.46
N ALA A 184 -6.59 -23.45 14.37
CA ALA A 184 -6.11 -22.16 14.81
C ALA A 184 -5.60 -21.31 13.64
N THR A 185 -4.74 -21.89 12.80
CA THR A 185 -4.21 -21.24 11.59
C THR A 185 -5.33 -20.86 10.62
N ALA A 186 -6.32 -21.73 10.44
CA ALA A 186 -7.48 -21.45 9.58
C ALA A 186 -8.33 -20.28 10.11
N LEU A 187 -8.58 -20.22 11.42
CA LEU A 187 -9.30 -19.10 12.05
C LEU A 187 -8.54 -17.78 11.92
N ILE A 188 -7.23 -17.77 12.17
CA ILE A 188 -6.40 -16.56 12.02
C ILE A 188 -6.40 -16.07 10.57
N ARG A 189 -6.29 -16.98 9.59
CA ARG A 189 -6.40 -16.63 8.17
C ARG A 189 -7.78 -16.07 7.84
N ARG A 190 -8.85 -16.70 8.34
CA ARG A 190 -10.22 -16.24 8.14
C ARG A 190 -10.44 -14.85 8.73
N ALA A 191 -9.93 -14.58 9.93
CA ALA A 191 -9.96 -13.26 10.55
C ALA A 191 -9.32 -12.20 9.64
N ALA A 192 -8.13 -12.47 9.10
CA ALA A 192 -7.45 -11.56 8.18
C ALA A 192 -8.22 -11.35 6.88
N THR A 193 -8.81 -12.41 6.30
CA THR A 193 -9.67 -12.33 5.13
C THR A 193 -10.95 -11.54 5.42
N THR A 194 -11.54 -11.66 6.61
CA THR A 194 -12.72 -10.87 7.02
C THR A 194 -12.40 -9.38 7.12
N MET A 195 -11.26 -9.02 7.73
CA MET A 195 -10.80 -7.62 7.76
C MET A 195 -10.58 -7.09 6.35
N LEU A 196 -9.89 -7.86 5.50
CA LEU A 196 -9.65 -7.49 4.10
C LEU A 196 -10.97 -7.36 3.32
N HIS A 197 -11.91 -8.29 3.46
CA HIS A 197 -13.18 -8.22 2.75
C HIS A 197 -13.98 -6.95 3.13
N ARG A 198 -14.02 -6.59 4.41
CA ARG A 198 -14.64 -5.33 4.85
C ARG A 198 -13.96 -4.12 4.23
N GLU A 199 -12.63 -4.10 4.24
CA GLU A 199 -11.84 -3.04 3.59
C GLU A 199 -12.27 -2.86 2.13
N GLN A 200 -12.34 -3.97 1.40
CA GLN A 200 -12.59 -3.99 -0.03
C GLN A 200 -14.05 -3.67 -0.40
N MET A 201 -15.02 -4.03 0.45
CA MET A 201 -16.46 -3.91 0.16
C MET A 201 -17.16 -2.75 0.85
N VAL A 202 -16.59 -2.19 1.92
CA VAL A 202 -17.23 -1.14 2.72
C VAL A 202 -16.41 0.13 2.69
N ILE A 203 -15.10 0.04 2.86
CA ILE A 203 -14.24 1.22 3.04
C ILE A 203 -13.78 1.81 1.71
N LEU A 204 -13.31 0.96 0.79
CA LEU A 204 -12.77 1.41 -0.50
C LEU A 204 -13.80 1.96 -1.50
N PRO A 205 -15.01 1.38 -1.67
CA PRO A 205 -15.91 1.76 -2.76
C PRO A 205 -16.22 3.27 -2.87
N PRO A 206 -16.50 4.00 -1.77
CA PRO A 206 -16.76 5.44 -1.85
C PRO A 206 -15.62 6.27 -2.47
N PHE A 207 -14.37 5.83 -2.34
CA PHE A 207 -13.21 6.48 -2.97
C PHE A 207 -13.04 6.03 -4.42
N MET A 208 -13.25 4.76 -4.69
CA MET A 208 -13.07 4.15 -6.01
C MET A 208 -14.11 4.65 -7.02
N ASP A 209 -15.33 4.91 -6.56
CA ASP A 209 -16.43 5.41 -7.39
C ASP A 209 -16.17 6.84 -7.87
N ARG A 210 -15.45 7.65 -7.07
CA ARG A 210 -15.08 9.04 -7.37
C ARG A 210 -13.93 9.17 -8.37
N MET A 211 -13.19 8.09 -8.65
CA MET A 211 -12.06 8.15 -9.58
C MET A 211 -12.53 8.42 -11.02
N SER A 212 -11.74 9.24 -11.74
CA SER A 212 -11.94 9.48 -13.16
C SER A 212 -11.75 8.20 -13.98
N ASN A 213 -12.22 8.18 -15.23
CA ASN A 213 -12.03 7.01 -16.10
C ASN A 213 -10.54 6.73 -16.37
N GLN A 214 -9.73 7.78 -16.52
CA GLN A 214 -8.28 7.67 -16.67
C GLN A 214 -7.63 7.15 -15.38
N GLY A 215 -8.07 7.66 -14.22
CA GLY A 215 -7.63 7.17 -12.91
C GLY A 215 -7.94 5.69 -12.71
N LYS A 216 -9.16 5.25 -13.04
CA LYS A 216 -9.58 3.84 -12.98
C LYS A 216 -8.72 2.94 -13.85
N LEU A 217 -8.40 3.39 -15.07
CA LEU A 217 -7.52 2.65 -15.98
C LEU A 217 -6.10 2.54 -15.41
N LEU A 218 -5.52 3.67 -15.00
CA LEU A 218 -4.17 3.71 -14.43
C LEU A 218 -4.07 2.92 -13.13
N ALA A 219 -5.06 3.01 -12.24
CA ALA A 219 -5.13 2.21 -11.03
C ALA A 219 -5.17 0.71 -11.35
N SER A 220 -5.90 0.30 -12.40
CA SER A 220 -6.02 -1.11 -12.79
C SER A 220 -4.71 -1.69 -13.33
N PHE A 221 -3.95 -0.92 -14.12
CA PHE A 221 -2.57 -1.28 -14.49
C PHE A 221 -1.59 -1.14 -13.31
N GLY A 222 -1.89 -0.20 -12.42
CA GLY A 222 -1.15 0.23 -11.24
C GLY A 222 -1.21 -0.71 -10.02
N SER A 223 -2.07 -1.73 -10.07
CA SER A 223 -2.39 -2.57 -8.93
C SER A 223 -1.63 -3.88 -8.98
N TRP A 224 -0.57 -3.95 -8.17
CA TRP A 224 0.23 -5.16 -7.93
C TRP A 224 0.78 -5.13 -6.51
N LEU A 225 1.19 -6.29 -5.98
CA LEU A 225 1.93 -6.38 -4.72
C LEU A 225 3.24 -7.15 -4.91
N ASP A 226 4.34 -6.51 -4.52
CA ASP A 226 5.68 -7.11 -4.55
C ASP A 226 6.06 -7.64 -3.15
N PHE A 227 5.79 -8.92 -2.91
CA PHE A 227 6.16 -9.61 -1.67
C PHE A 227 7.61 -10.12 -1.65
N GLU A 228 8.20 -10.39 -2.82
CA GLU A 228 9.45 -11.14 -2.97
C GLU A 228 10.64 -10.29 -3.47
N GLY A 229 10.44 -8.99 -3.69
CA GLY A 229 11.50 -8.10 -4.17
C GLY A 229 12.02 -8.45 -5.56
N THR A 230 11.22 -9.16 -6.36
CA THR A 230 11.60 -9.55 -7.71
C THR A 230 11.44 -8.34 -8.67
N PRO A 231 12.48 -7.96 -9.43
CA PRO A 231 12.38 -6.84 -10.37
C PRO A 231 11.49 -7.14 -11.59
N ALA A 232 11.00 -8.37 -11.74
CA ALA A 232 10.08 -8.75 -12.79
C ALA A 232 8.62 -8.62 -12.33
N LEU A 233 7.81 -7.92 -13.13
CA LEU A 233 6.33 -8.00 -13.05
C LEU A 233 5.80 -9.42 -13.32
N ILE A 234 6.67 -10.31 -13.81
CA ILE A 234 6.38 -11.72 -14.05
C ILE A 234 6.42 -12.45 -12.71
N GLY A 235 5.26 -12.93 -12.26
CA GLY A 235 5.12 -13.75 -11.06
C GLY A 235 4.58 -13.03 -9.82
N GLN A 236 4.39 -11.71 -9.87
CA GLN A 236 3.73 -10.96 -8.80
C GLN A 236 2.20 -10.96 -8.99
N PRO A 237 1.41 -11.00 -7.90
CA PRO A 237 -0.02 -10.77 -8.02
C PRO A 237 -0.26 -9.37 -8.57
N SER A 238 -0.88 -9.29 -9.74
CA SER A 238 -1.20 -8.03 -10.39
C SER A 238 -2.56 -8.12 -11.07
N PHE A 239 -3.35 -7.05 -10.95
CA PHE A 239 -4.71 -7.02 -11.49
C PHE A 239 -4.72 -7.16 -13.02
N ASN A 240 -3.81 -6.45 -13.69
CA ASN A 240 -3.60 -6.59 -15.13
C ASN A 240 -3.11 -7.98 -15.53
N GLY A 241 -2.25 -8.61 -14.73
CA GLY A 241 -1.79 -9.99 -15.01
C GLY A 241 -2.93 -11.01 -14.92
N TYR A 242 -3.88 -10.79 -14.00
CA TYR A 242 -5.01 -11.68 -13.76
C TYR A 242 -6.11 -11.56 -14.84
N PHE A 243 -6.56 -10.34 -15.15
CA PHE A 243 -7.64 -10.12 -16.14
C PHE A 243 -7.15 -9.91 -17.58
N GLY A 244 -5.89 -9.56 -17.77
CA GLY A 244 -5.30 -9.24 -19.06
C GLY A 244 -5.56 -7.80 -19.52
N PRO A 245 -4.65 -7.21 -20.31
CA PRO A 245 -4.67 -5.78 -20.65
C PRO A 245 -5.88 -5.37 -21.50
N LEU A 246 -6.40 -6.27 -22.34
CA LEU A 246 -7.56 -5.98 -23.20
C LEU A 246 -8.84 -5.77 -22.38
N ALA A 247 -9.03 -6.52 -21.30
CA ALA A 247 -10.19 -6.38 -20.41
C ALA A 247 -10.18 -5.02 -19.68
N LEU A 248 -8.98 -4.52 -19.34
CA LEU A 248 -8.79 -3.22 -18.70
C LEU A 248 -9.03 -2.06 -19.68
N VAL A 249 -8.39 -2.11 -20.86
CA VAL A 249 -8.50 -1.03 -21.86
C VAL A 249 -9.93 -0.90 -22.41
N SER A 250 -10.66 -2.00 -22.53
CA SER A 250 -12.08 -1.99 -22.92
C SER A 250 -13.02 -1.53 -21.80
N GLY A 251 -12.53 -1.36 -20.58
CA GLY A 251 -13.34 -1.02 -19.41
C GLY A 251 -14.22 -2.17 -18.91
N GLN A 252 -14.06 -3.39 -19.43
CA GLN A 252 -14.78 -4.58 -18.96
C GLN A 252 -14.40 -4.98 -17.54
N ARG A 253 -13.15 -4.73 -17.15
CA ARG A 253 -12.63 -5.02 -15.81
C ARG A 253 -11.91 -3.79 -15.26
N SER A 254 -12.13 -3.49 -13.99
CA SER A 254 -11.45 -2.38 -13.31
C SER A 254 -11.16 -2.73 -11.86
N VAL A 255 -9.96 -2.41 -11.37
CA VAL A 255 -9.65 -2.55 -9.94
C VAL A 255 -10.52 -1.65 -9.07
N CYS A 256 -11.17 -0.64 -9.65
CA CYS A 256 -12.08 0.24 -8.93
C CYS A 256 -13.45 -0.41 -8.72
N ASN A 257 -13.84 -1.38 -9.55
CA ASN A 257 -15.01 -2.23 -9.33
C ASN A 257 -14.73 -3.21 -8.19
N ALA A 258 -15.62 -3.26 -7.20
CA ALA A 258 -15.41 -4.06 -5.99
C ALA A 258 -15.41 -5.57 -6.25
N GLU A 259 -16.27 -6.05 -7.15
CA GLU A 259 -16.37 -7.47 -7.49
C GLU A 259 -15.13 -7.95 -8.27
N ASP A 260 -14.70 -7.17 -9.27
CA ASP A 260 -13.48 -7.45 -10.04
C ASP A 260 -12.26 -7.48 -9.11
N ARG A 261 -12.13 -6.47 -8.26
CA ARG A 261 -11.03 -6.34 -7.29
C ARG A 261 -11.02 -7.53 -6.33
N TRP A 262 -12.18 -7.92 -5.81
CA TRP A 262 -12.27 -9.08 -4.91
C TRP A 262 -11.96 -10.39 -5.62
N SER A 263 -12.45 -10.60 -6.83
CA SER A 263 -12.13 -11.79 -7.63
C SER A 263 -10.62 -11.95 -7.80
N TRP A 264 -9.90 -10.87 -8.12
CA TRP A 264 -8.44 -10.89 -8.18
C TRP A 264 -7.80 -11.17 -6.81
N ILE A 265 -8.27 -10.51 -5.75
CA ILE A 265 -7.75 -10.71 -4.39
C ILE A 265 -7.89 -12.16 -3.94
N GLU A 266 -9.06 -12.74 -4.13
CA GLU A 266 -9.42 -14.09 -3.68
C GLU A 266 -8.66 -15.18 -4.45
N HIS A 267 -8.54 -15.02 -5.78
CA HIS A 267 -8.03 -16.09 -6.64
C HIS A 267 -6.55 -15.98 -6.99
N ASP A 268 -5.90 -14.84 -6.76
CA ASP A 268 -4.49 -14.63 -7.09
C ASP A 268 -3.68 -14.08 -5.91
N LEU A 269 -4.12 -13.00 -5.27
CA LEU A 269 -3.36 -12.35 -4.20
C LEU A 269 -3.30 -13.18 -2.92
N LEU A 270 -4.44 -13.60 -2.37
CA LEU A 270 -4.53 -14.35 -1.11
C LEU A 270 -3.80 -15.70 -1.17
N PRO A 271 -3.92 -16.52 -2.24
CA PRO A 271 -3.18 -17.79 -2.35
C PRO A 271 -1.65 -17.59 -2.35
N ARG A 272 -1.15 -16.55 -3.04
CA ARG A 272 0.29 -16.22 -3.05
C ARG A 272 0.76 -15.75 -1.68
N TRP A 273 0.00 -14.85 -1.05
CA TRP A 273 0.29 -14.41 0.30
C TRP A 273 0.37 -15.60 1.26
N ALA A 274 -0.65 -16.48 1.26
CA ALA A 274 -0.70 -17.64 2.13
C ALA A 274 0.49 -18.59 1.93
N THR A 275 1.00 -18.71 0.69
CA THR A 275 2.18 -19.53 0.37
C THR A 275 3.48 -18.92 0.92
N LEU A 276 3.64 -17.61 0.82
CA LEU A 276 4.82 -16.92 1.32
C LEU A 276 4.82 -16.84 2.85
N ASP A 277 3.66 -16.53 3.40
CA ASP A 277 3.44 -16.37 4.83
C ASP A 277 3.54 -17.70 5.61
N SER A 278 3.13 -18.83 5.02
CA SER A 278 3.31 -20.15 5.64
C SER A 278 4.78 -20.56 5.78
N ASN A 279 5.65 -20.01 4.93
CA ASN A 279 7.10 -20.22 4.94
C ASN A 279 7.86 -19.06 5.58
N TYR A 280 7.16 -18.21 6.34
CA TYR A 280 7.78 -17.07 7.00
C TYR A 280 8.88 -17.51 7.98
N SER A 281 10.01 -16.83 7.90
CA SER A 281 11.10 -16.90 8.88
C SER A 281 11.89 -15.59 8.86
N GLU A 282 12.70 -15.30 9.88
CA GLU A 282 13.56 -14.11 9.89
C GLU A 282 14.57 -14.08 8.73
N ARG A 283 14.84 -15.22 8.10
CA ARG A 283 15.71 -15.34 6.92
C ARG A 283 14.96 -15.22 5.60
N SER A 284 13.62 -15.25 5.64
CA SER A 284 12.78 -15.15 4.45
C SER A 284 12.90 -13.78 3.78
N VAL A 285 12.58 -13.73 2.49
CA VAL A 285 12.57 -12.49 1.72
C VAL A 285 11.50 -11.53 2.26
N ILE A 286 10.31 -12.07 2.55
CA ILE A 286 9.18 -11.31 3.09
C ILE A 286 9.54 -10.63 4.43
N HIS A 287 10.29 -11.31 5.32
CA HIS A 287 10.79 -10.68 6.56
C HIS A 287 11.69 -9.47 6.27
N ARG A 288 12.71 -9.63 5.41
CA ARG A 288 13.60 -8.51 5.05
C ARG A 288 12.83 -7.32 4.47
N ARG A 289 11.83 -7.60 3.64
CA ARG A 289 10.95 -6.58 3.05
C ARG A 289 10.15 -5.85 4.13
N LEU A 290 9.49 -6.58 5.03
CA LEU A 290 8.74 -5.98 6.13
C LEU A 290 9.62 -5.19 7.09
N VAL A 291 10.84 -5.66 7.38
CA VAL A 291 11.83 -4.90 8.16
C VAL A 291 12.21 -3.60 7.46
N ALA A 292 12.43 -3.62 6.14
CA ALA A 292 12.69 -2.41 5.37
C ALA A 292 11.51 -1.42 5.44
N LEU A 293 10.27 -1.91 5.31
CA LEU A 293 9.05 -1.11 5.46
C LEU A 293 8.90 -0.51 6.87
N ALA A 294 9.15 -1.31 7.92
CA ALA A 294 9.08 -0.91 9.32
C ALA A 294 10.13 0.16 9.71
N ASN A 295 11.26 0.18 8.98
CA ASN A 295 12.36 1.13 9.15
C ASN A 295 12.30 2.32 8.19
N ALA A 296 11.18 2.49 7.46
CA ALA A 296 10.99 3.59 6.50
C ALA A 296 12.04 3.63 5.38
N GLN A 297 12.66 2.49 5.03
CA GLN A 297 13.66 2.49 3.97
C GLN A 297 12.98 2.87 2.65
N PRO A 298 13.39 3.99 2.02
CA PRO A 298 12.74 4.46 0.83
C PRO A 298 12.99 3.46 -0.30
N ASN A 299 11.93 3.13 -1.05
CA ASN A 299 12.13 2.45 -2.32
C ASN A 299 12.77 3.41 -3.33
N LEU A 300 13.29 2.87 -4.44
CA LEU A 300 14.07 3.65 -5.42
C LEU A 300 13.26 4.84 -5.99
N VAL A 301 11.95 4.69 -6.18
CA VAL A 301 11.05 5.77 -6.63
C VAL A 301 10.95 6.88 -5.59
N GLN A 302 10.80 6.52 -4.31
CA GLN A 302 10.79 7.47 -3.20
C GLN A 302 12.15 8.16 -3.01
N MET A 303 13.25 7.44 -3.24
CA MET A 303 14.59 8.04 -3.26
C MET A 303 14.71 9.12 -4.34
N VAL A 304 14.28 8.80 -5.58
CA VAL A 304 14.28 9.75 -6.70
C VAL A 304 13.39 10.97 -6.40
N ALA A 305 12.16 10.75 -5.93
CA ALA A 305 11.26 11.85 -5.54
C ALA A 305 11.87 12.74 -4.44
N SER A 306 12.47 12.13 -3.41
CA SER A 306 13.12 12.87 -2.33
C SER A 306 14.35 13.67 -2.80
N MET A 307 15.10 13.15 -3.78
CA MET A 307 16.23 13.86 -4.39
C MET A 307 15.74 15.08 -5.17
N ILE A 308 14.67 14.93 -5.97
CA ILE A 308 14.04 16.05 -6.69
C ILE A 308 13.57 17.12 -5.70
N HIS A 309 12.92 16.73 -4.61
CA HIS A 309 12.43 17.67 -3.58
C HIS A 309 13.57 18.40 -2.85
N ARG A 310 14.72 17.76 -2.60
CA ARG A 310 15.90 18.42 -2.00
C ARG A 310 16.62 19.38 -2.95
N LEU A 311 16.59 19.10 -4.24
CA LEU A 311 17.18 19.96 -5.27
C LEU A 311 16.29 21.18 -5.59
N TYR A 312 15.00 21.12 -5.25
CA TYR A 312 14.03 22.17 -5.55
C TYR A 312 14.35 23.52 -4.87
N PRO A 313 14.61 23.62 -3.55
CA PRO A 313 14.91 24.91 -2.90
C PRO A 313 16.26 25.51 -3.33
N THR A 314 17.26 24.67 -3.61
CA THR A 314 18.61 25.12 -3.99
C THR A 314 18.68 25.68 -5.40
N LEU A 315 17.79 25.23 -6.30
CA LEU A 315 17.69 25.74 -7.67
C LEU A 315 16.73 26.94 -7.79
N ALA A 316 15.67 26.99 -6.97
CA ALA A 316 14.72 28.11 -6.96
C ALA A 316 15.31 29.44 -6.45
N LEU A 317 16.43 29.39 -5.69
CA LEU A 317 17.12 30.58 -5.16
C LEU A 317 18.17 31.19 -6.11
N ARG A 318 18.28 30.73 -7.37
CA ARG A 318 19.15 31.35 -8.39
C ARG A 318 18.35 31.95 -9.54
N THR A 319 17.54 32.96 -9.24
CA THR A 319 17.22 33.99 -10.24
C THR A 319 18.00 35.26 -9.87
N PRO A 320 19.11 35.59 -10.57
CA PRO A 320 19.70 36.92 -10.41
C PRO A 320 18.72 37.92 -11.02
N ALA A 321 18.28 38.88 -10.19
CA ALA A 321 17.56 40.05 -10.66
C ALA A 321 18.39 40.72 -11.78
N ARG A 322 17.74 40.96 -12.93
CA ARG A 322 18.25 41.84 -13.98
C ARG A 322 17.83 43.27 -13.70
#